data_AF-A0A453PJC4-F1
#
_entry.id   AF-A0A453PJC4-F1
#
_cell.length_a   1.000
_cell.length_b   1.000
_cell.length_c   1.000
_cell.angle_alpha   90.00
_cell.angle_beta   90.00
_cell.angle_gamma   90.00
#
_symmetry.space_group_name_H-M   'P 1'
#
loop_
_entity.id
_entity.type
_entity.pdbx_description
1 polymer ?
#
loop_
_entity_poly.entity_id
_entity_poly.type
_entity_poly.pdbx_seq_one_letter_code
_entity_poly.pdbx_strand_id
1 'polypeptide(L)' 'RPCSSGGKRKLMIPPILAYGPEPAGCFSGDCNIPGNSTILYDILLVGIYK' A
#
# COMPACT_ATOMS: atom_id res chain seq x y z
N ARG A 1 17.91 -4.87 -10.36
CA ARG A 1 17.34 -6.20 -10.72
C ARG A 1 15.83 -6.12 -10.57
N PRO A 2 15.03 -6.63 -11.52
CA PRO A 2 13.58 -6.68 -11.36
C PRO A 2 13.27 -7.46 -10.08
N CYS A 3 12.31 -6.99 -9.30
CA CYS A 3 12.02 -7.46 -7.95
C CYS A 3 12.05 -9.00 -7.87
N SER A 4 13.07 -9.55 -7.22
CA SER A 4 13.14 -10.98 -6.96
C SER A 4 12.02 -11.38 -6.01
N SER A 5 11.38 -12.52 -6.28
CA SER A 5 10.49 -13.19 -5.32
C SER A 5 11.22 -13.37 -3.97
N GLY A 6 10.51 -13.09 -2.88
CA GLY A 6 11.03 -13.06 -1.51
C GLY A 6 11.53 -11.69 -1.02
N GLY A 7 11.57 -10.67 -1.88
CA GLY A 7 12.02 -9.32 -1.48
C GLY A 7 11.01 -8.58 -0.61
N LYS A 8 11.45 -8.07 0.56
CA LYS A 8 10.72 -7.07 1.35
C LYS A 8 11.07 -5.67 0.85
N ARG A 9 10.06 -4.81 0.67
CA ARG A 9 10.28 -3.45 0.19
C ARG A 9 9.25 -2.50 0.78
N LYS A 10 9.65 -1.26 1.00
CA LYS A 10 8.75 -0.20 1.43
C LYS A 10 8.29 0.58 0.21
N LEU A 11 6.99 0.66 -0.01
CA LEU A 11 6.38 1.48 -1.04
C LEU A 11 5.79 2.74 -0.40
N MET A 12 6.21 3.90 -0.88
CA MET A 12 5.57 5.18 -0.58
C MET A 12 4.61 5.49 -1.72
N ILE A 13 3.30 5.50 -1.42
CA ILE A 13 2.25 5.75 -2.41
C ILE A 13 1.66 7.13 -2.12
N PRO A 14 1.83 8.11 -3.02
CA PRO A 14 1.23 9.42 -2.86
C PRO A 14 -0.31 9.32 -2.89
N PRO A 15 -1.02 10.28 -2.29
CA PRO A 15 -2.47 10.22 -2.14
C PRO A 15 -3.23 10.02 -3.45
N ILE A 16 -2.75 10.62 -4.54
CA ILE A 16 -3.36 10.52 -5.87
C ILE A 16 -3.30 9.10 -6.47
N LEU A 17 -2.38 8.26 -6.01
CA LEU A 17 -2.24 6.85 -6.39
C LEU A 17 -2.73 5.88 -5.31
N ALA A 18 -3.09 6.40 -4.13
CA ALA A 18 -3.59 5.63 -3.00
C ALA A 18 -5.13 5.70 -2.97
N TYR A 19 -5.69 6.35 -1.94
CA TYR A 19 -7.13 6.43 -1.71
C TYR A 19 -7.76 7.74 -2.18
N GLY A 20 -6.97 8.69 -2.71
CA GLY A 20 -7.48 9.96 -3.18
C GLY A 20 -8.06 10.83 -2.06
N PRO A 21 -9.03 11.70 -2.36
CA PRO A 21 -9.61 12.64 -1.39
C PRO A 21 -10.62 11.99 -0.44
N GLU A 22 -11.11 10.78 -0.74
CA GLU A 22 -12.09 10.10 0.09
C GLU A 22 -11.39 9.37 1.26
N PRO A 23 -11.95 9.43 2.48
CA PRO A 23 -11.43 8.66 3.59
C PRO A 23 -11.64 7.16 3.32
N ALA A 24 -10.63 6.36 3.63
CA ALA A 24 -10.70 4.91 3.48
C ALA A 24 -10.83 4.24 4.84
N GLY A 25 -11.70 3.23 4.93
CA GLY A 25 -11.78 2.36 6.10
C GLY A 25 -10.74 1.25 6.02
N CYS A 26 -10.10 0.93 7.15
CA CYS A 26 -9.38 -0.33 7.29
C CYS A 26 -10.37 -1.50 7.37
N PHE A 27 -9.96 -2.67 6.86
CA PHE A 27 -10.73 -3.91 6.92
C PHE A 27 -11.15 -4.33 8.34
N SER A 28 -10.46 -3.84 9.37
CA SER A 28 -10.72 -4.19 10.77
C SER A 28 -11.73 -3.27 11.48
N GLY A 29 -12.29 -2.26 10.80
CA GLY A 29 -13.37 -1.40 11.35
C GLY A 29 -12.93 -0.27 12.28
N ASP A 30 -11.76 -0.37 12.93
CA ASP A 30 -11.31 0.61 13.94
C ASP A 30 -10.37 1.71 13.42
N CYS A 31 -9.97 1.67 12.15
CA CYS A 31 -8.99 2.61 11.61
C CYS A 31 -9.52 3.32 10.37
N ASN A 32 -9.55 4.66 10.44
CA ASN A 32 -10.04 5.56 9.41
C ASN A 32 -8.83 6.32 8.84
N ILE A 33 -8.50 6.06 7.57
CA ILE A 33 -7.41 6.76 6.89
C ILE A 33 -7.97 8.08 6.35
N PRO A 34 -7.47 9.24 6.78
CA PRO A 34 -7.94 10.51 6.27
C PRO A 34 -7.64 10.64 4.77
N GLY A 35 -8.55 11.26 4.03
CA GLY A 35 -8.34 11.58 2.62
C GLY A 35 -7.07 12.40 2.39
N ASN A 36 -6.50 12.30 1.19
CA ASN A 36 -5.22 12.91 0.82
C ASN A 36 -4.00 12.49 1.66
N SER A 37 -4.06 11.35 2.35
CA SER A 37 -2.91 10.81 3.07
C SER A 37 -1.93 10.07 2.14
N THR A 38 -0.63 10.24 2.40
CA THR A 38 0.41 9.41 1.78
C THR A 38 0.53 8.11 2.56
N ILE A 39 0.47 6.97 1.86
CA ILE A 39 0.49 5.66 2.51
C ILE A 39 1.88 5.03 2.35
N LEU A 40 2.36 4.42 3.43
CA LEU A 40 3.59 3.66 3.49
C LEU A 40 3.25 2.17 3.67
N TYR A 41 3.53 1.35 2.66
CA TYR A 41 3.33 -0.10 2.72
C TYR A 41 4.65 -0.84 2.84
N ASP A 42 4.73 -1.79 3.76
CA ASP A 42 5.77 -2.83 3.75
C ASP A 42 5.23 -4.03 2.98
N ILE A 43 5.74 -4.21 1.76
CA ILE A 43 5.33 -5.28 0.85
C ILE A 43 6.35 -6.41 0.89
N LEU A 44 5.85 -7.65 0.94
CA LEU A 44 6.65 -8.86 0.74
C LEU A 44 6.16 -9.54 -0.54
N LEU A 45 7.02 -9.58 -1.55
CA LEU A 45 6.70 -10.23 -2.82
C LEU A 45 6.81 -11.75 -2.65
N VAL A 46 5.69 -12.45 -2.47
CA VAL A 46 5.66 -13.91 -2.25
C VAL A 46 5.95 -14.72 -3.52
N GLY A 47 5.58 -14.22 -4.70
CA GLY A 47 5.72 -14.94 -5.96
C GLY A 47 5.08 -14.17 -7.11
N ILE A 48 5.45 -14.52 -8.34
CA ILE A 48 4.84 -14.00 -9.56
C ILE A 48 4.36 -15.22 -10.35
N TYR A 49 3.04 -15.36 -10.52
CA TYR A 49 2.45 -16.38 -11.36
C TYR A 49 2.26 -15.81 -12.76
N LYS A 50 2.56 -16.60 -13.80
CA LYS A 50 2.51 -16.20 -15.20
C LYS A 50 1.34 -16.86 -15.91
#